data_AF-L0A161-F1
#
_entry.id   AF-L0A161-F1
#
_cell.length_a   1.000
_cell.length_b   1.000
_cell.length_c   1.000
_cell.angle_alpha   90.00
_cell.angle_beta   90.00
_cell.angle_gamma   90.00
#
_symmetry.space_group_name_H-M   'P 1'
#
loop_
_entity.id
_entity.type
_entity.pdbx_description
1 polymer ?
#
loop_
_entity_poly.entity_id
_entity_poly.type
_entity_poly.pdbx_seq_one_letter_code
_entity_poly.pdbx_strand_id
1 'polypeptide(L)'
;MDEDIAITWTNYLTEEQRERLRVLRAAKCTVEAQAAPADPLHDMPEGLIIEVLVDKHAVVKIRGTAEELPEIFEKAYQGAQALFMYVNRPETTEEP
;
A
#
# COMPACT_ATOMS: atom_id res chain seq x y z
N MET A 1 -14.27 -1.79 -15.84
CA MET A 1 -13.64 -3.11 -15.64
C MET A 1 -12.73 -3.06 -14.41
N ASP A 2 -12.24 -1.88 -14.04
CA ASP A 2 -11.26 -1.66 -12.96
C ASP A 2 -11.85 -1.56 -11.54
N GLU A 3 -13.14 -1.22 -11.39
CA GLU A 3 -13.84 -1.30 -10.09
C GLU A 3 -13.87 -2.74 -9.54
N ASP A 4 -14.02 -3.74 -10.40
CA ASP A 4 -14.00 -5.16 -10.01
C ASP A 4 -12.61 -5.57 -9.50
N ILE A 5 -11.55 -5.00 -10.08
CA ILE A 5 -10.17 -5.23 -9.65
C ILE A 5 -9.93 -4.57 -8.29
N ALA A 6 -10.42 -3.36 -8.05
CA ALA A 6 -10.30 -2.71 -6.74
C ALA A 6 -10.93 -3.53 -5.60
N ILE A 7 -12.01 -4.27 -5.87
CA ILE A 7 -12.68 -5.14 -4.88
C ILE A 7 -11.93 -6.47 -4.71
N THR A 8 -11.32 -7.00 -5.78
CA THR A 8 -10.75 -8.36 -5.81
C THR A 8 -9.22 -8.40 -5.93
N TRP A 9 -8.53 -7.26 -5.80
CA TRP A 9 -7.09 -7.11 -6.02
C TRP A 9 -6.24 -8.11 -5.25
N THR A 10 -6.67 -8.53 -4.05
CA THR A 10 -5.98 -9.53 -3.24
C THR A 10 -5.87 -10.91 -3.91
N ASN A 11 -6.75 -11.21 -4.88
CA ASN A 11 -6.73 -12.45 -5.65
C ASN A 11 -5.57 -12.49 -6.64
N TYR A 12 -5.09 -11.33 -7.08
CA TYR A 12 -3.98 -11.19 -8.02
C TYR A 12 -2.60 -11.18 -7.33
N LEU A 13 -2.58 -11.17 -5.99
CA LEU A 13 -1.36 -11.32 -5.21
C LEU A 13 -0.87 -12.77 -5.19
N THR A 14 0.45 -12.93 -5.18
CA THR A 14 1.08 -14.23 -4.91
C THR A 14 0.84 -14.68 -3.47
N GLU A 15 1.07 -15.97 -3.16
CA GLU A 15 0.93 -16.46 -1.78
C GLU A 15 1.83 -15.72 -0.80
N GLU A 16 3.07 -15.42 -1.19
CA GLU A 16 4.00 -14.64 -0.38
C GLU A 16 3.47 -13.22 -0.10
N GLN A 17 2.92 -12.56 -1.12
CA GLN A 17 2.33 -11.23 -0.97
C GLN A 17 1.07 -11.23 -0.11
N ARG A 18 0.24 -12.28 -0.20
CA ARG A 18 -0.91 -12.45 0.69
C ARG A 18 -0.48 -12.64 2.14
N GLU A 19 0.64 -13.30 2.40
CA GLU A 19 1.20 -13.40 3.74
C GLU A 19 1.69 -12.03 4.24
N ARG A 20 2.38 -11.26 3.41
CA ARG A 20 2.78 -9.87 3.72
C ARG A 20 1.58 -8.97 4.03
N LEU A 21 0.48 -9.13 3.29
CA LEU A 21 -0.78 -8.44 3.57
C LEU A 21 -1.35 -8.83 4.95
N ARG A 22 -1.27 -10.10 5.34
CA ARG A 22 -1.68 -10.54 6.70
C ARG A 22 -0.80 -9.91 7.77
N VAL A 23 0.51 -9.81 7.54
CA VAL A 23 1.45 -9.14 8.46
C VAL A 23 1.06 -7.68 8.68
N LEU A 24 0.78 -6.93 7.60
CA LEU A 24 0.34 -5.52 7.72
C LEU A 24 -0.96 -5.40 8.53
N ARG A 25 -1.96 -6.26 8.23
CA ARG A 25 -3.24 -6.27 8.95
C ARG A 25 -3.07 -6.63 10.43
N ALA A 26 -2.20 -7.58 10.74
CA ALA A 26 -1.86 -7.94 12.13
C ALA A 26 -1.16 -6.79 12.87
N ALA A 27 -0.37 -5.98 12.15
CA ALA A 27 0.24 -4.75 12.64
C ALA A 27 -0.74 -3.55 12.69
N LYS A 28 -2.06 -3.79 12.65
CA LYS A 28 -3.12 -2.77 12.66
C LYS A 28 -3.07 -1.76 11.51
N CYS A 29 -2.38 -2.09 10.41
CA CYS A 29 -2.43 -1.28 9.21
C CYS A 29 -3.71 -1.58 8.42
N THR A 30 -4.36 -0.54 7.91
CA THR A 30 -5.46 -0.69 6.94
C THR A 30 -4.85 -0.68 5.55
N VAL A 31 -5.19 -1.69 4.73
CA VAL A 31 -4.70 -1.81 3.36
C VAL A 31 -5.89 -1.91 2.42
N GLU A 32 -6.00 -0.94 1.52
CA GLU A 32 -7.11 -0.81 0.59
C GLU A 32 -6.59 -0.57 -0.83
N ALA A 33 -7.41 -0.92 -1.81
CA ALA A 33 -7.19 -0.63 -3.21
C ALA A 33 -8.33 0.22 -3.74
N GLN A 34 -8.02 1.23 -4.54
CA GLN A 34 -9.00 2.13 -5.15
C GLN A 34 -8.72 2.22 -6.65
N ALA A 35 -9.77 2.22 -7.47
CA ALA A 35 -9.63 2.50 -8.90
C ALA A 35 -9.13 3.93 -9.08
N ALA A 36 -8.17 4.11 -9.99
CA ALA A 36 -7.56 5.39 -10.31
C ALA A 36 -7.87 5.75 -11.76
N PRO A 37 -8.71 6.76 -12.03
CA PRO A 37 -9.06 7.14 -13.40
C PRO A 37 -7.82 7.67 -14.13
N ALA A 38 -7.80 7.54 -15.45
CA ALA A 38 -6.74 8.10 -16.27
C ALA A 38 -6.51 9.59 -15.97
N ASP A 39 -5.25 9.99 -15.85
CA ASP A 39 -4.83 11.36 -15.62
C ASP A 39 -4.06 11.89 -16.84
N PRO A 40 -4.75 12.52 -17.80
CA PRO A 40 -4.14 12.99 -19.04
C PRO A 40 -3.22 14.21 -18.82
N LEU A 41 -3.27 14.87 -17.66
CA LEU A 41 -2.35 15.98 -17.37
C LEU A 41 -0.95 15.49 -17.00
N HIS A 42 -0.86 14.24 -16.52
CA HIS A 42 0.37 13.61 -16.07
C HIS A 42 0.73 12.36 -16.90
N ASP A 43 0.09 12.17 -18.06
CA ASP A 43 0.24 11.00 -18.94
C ASP A 43 0.08 9.64 -18.21
N MET A 44 -0.77 9.60 -17.18
CA MET A 44 -0.99 8.38 -16.40
C MET A 44 -2.24 7.64 -16.90
N PRO A 45 -2.13 6.36 -17.29
CA PRO A 45 -3.29 5.57 -17.66
C PRO A 45 -4.21 5.31 -16.45
N GLU A 46 -5.40 4.80 -16.75
CA GLU A 46 -6.28 4.21 -15.74
C GLU A 46 -5.55 3.05 -15.05
N GLY A 47 -5.84 2.88 -13.76
CA GLY A 47 -5.21 1.85 -12.96
C GLY A 47 -5.78 1.80 -11.56
N LEU A 48 -4.90 1.59 -10.59
CA LEU A 48 -5.25 1.30 -9.22
C LEU A 48 -4.25 1.95 -8.26
N ILE A 49 -4.77 2.42 -7.13
CA ILE A 49 -3.98 2.96 -6.02
C ILE A 49 -4.06 1.97 -4.87
N ILE A 50 -2.91 1.48 -4.42
CA ILE A 50 -2.79 0.76 -3.15
C ILE A 50 -2.51 1.79 -2.07
N GLU A 51 -3.39 1.83 -1.09
CA GLU A 51 -3.28 2.68 0.10
C GLU A 51 -3.01 1.82 1.33
N VAL A 52 -1.96 2.16 2.07
CA VAL A 52 -1.64 1.56 3.37
C VAL A 52 -1.64 2.65 4.43
N LEU A 53 -2.61 2.60 5.34
CA LEU A 53 -2.70 3.46 6.51
C LEU A 53 -2.03 2.77 7.70
N VAL A 54 -0.94 3.34 8.19
CA VAL A 54 -0.17 2.87 9.35
C VAL A 54 -0.60 3.64 10.58
N ASP A 55 -1.23 2.94 11.53
CA ASP A 55 -1.66 3.44 12.84
C ASP A 55 -2.43 4.77 12.81
N LYS A 56 -3.16 5.06 11.72
CA LYS A 56 -3.90 6.32 11.47
C LYS A 56 -3.04 7.58 11.36
N HIS A 57 -1.72 7.48 11.47
CA HIS A 57 -0.81 8.62 11.49
C HIS A 57 -0.05 8.81 10.18
N ALA A 58 0.20 7.72 9.45
CA ALA A 58 0.94 7.77 8.20
C ALA A 58 0.21 6.99 7.10
N VAL A 59 0.30 7.48 5.88
CA VAL A 59 -0.31 6.84 4.70
C VAL A 59 0.73 6.65 3.61
N VAL A 60 0.76 5.46 3.02
CA VAL A 60 1.50 5.17 1.80
C VAL A 60 0.49 5.00 0.69
N LYS A 61 0.64 5.75 -0.40
CA LYS A 61 -0.19 5.58 -1.60
C LYS A 61 0.72 5.32 -2.77
N ILE A 62 0.55 4.17 -3.43
CA ILE A 62 1.28 3.82 -4.64
C ILE A 62 0.26 3.60 -5.75
N ARG A 63 0.39 4.36 -6.83
CA ARG A 63 -0.42 4.22 -8.06
C ARG A 63 0.32 3.34 -9.06
N GLY A 64 -0.40 2.47 -9.75
CA GLY A 64 0.07 1.74 -10.92
C GLY A 64 -1.09 1.14 -11.69
N THR A 65 -0.79 0.32 -12.68
CA THR A 65 -1.78 -0.44 -13.45
C THR A 65 -2.09 -1.78 -12.80
N ALA A 66 -3.13 -2.48 -13.28
CA ALA A 66 -3.45 -3.82 -12.81
C ALA A 66 -2.33 -4.84 -13.09
N GLU A 67 -1.58 -4.68 -14.17
CA GLU A 67 -0.43 -5.53 -14.51
C GLU A 67 0.74 -5.33 -13.53
N GLU A 68 0.90 -4.12 -13.02
CA GLU A 68 1.93 -3.75 -12.04
C GLU A 68 1.51 -4.04 -10.59
N LEU A 69 0.30 -4.58 -10.38
CA LEU A 69 -0.28 -4.80 -9.04
C LEU A 69 0.66 -5.51 -8.06
N PRO A 70 1.37 -6.60 -8.45
CA PRO A 70 2.34 -7.25 -7.57
C PRO A 70 3.49 -6.31 -7.17
N GLU A 71 3.98 -5.49 -8.09
CA GLU A 71 5.11 -4.58 -7.85
C GLU A 71 4.70 -3.39 -6.98
N ILE A 72 3.55 -2.77 -7.26
CA ILE A 72 3.06 -1.63 -6.47
C ILE A 72 2.69 -2.06 -5.05
N PHE A 73 2.14 -3.27 -4.88
CA PHE A 73 1.90 -3.83 -3.55
C PHE A 73 3.20 -3.99 -2.77
N GLU A 74 4.26 -4.46 -3.43
CA GLU A 74 5.56 -4.63 -2.80
C GLU A 74 6.16 -3.31 -2.34
N LYS A 75 6.10 -2.27 -3.19
CA LYS A 75 6.52 -0.92 -2.83
C LYS A 75 5.70 -0.37 -1.65
N ALA A 76 4.39 -0.59 -1.65
CA ALA A 76 3.51 -0.18 -0.56
C ALA A 76 3.84 -0.89 0.76
N TYR A 77 4.13 -2.19 0.70
CA TYR A 77 4.55 -2.99 1.85
C TYR A 77 5.87 -2.49 2.45
N GLN A 78 6.88 -2.29 1.61
CA GLN A 78 8.20 -1.78 2.05
C GLN A 78 8.07 -0.37 2.66
N GLY A 79 7.30 0.51 2.02
CA GLY A 79 7.02 1.85 2.56
C GLY A 79 6.31 1.80 3.90
N ALA A 80 5.30 0.93 4.05
CA ALA A 80 4.55 0.77 5.28
C ALA A 80 5.42 0.21 6.41
N GLN A 81 6.30 -0.75 6.12
CA GLN A 81 7.27 -1.25 7.11
C GLN A 81 8.23 -0.17 7.58
N ALA A 82 8.77 0.62 6.65
CA ALA A 82 9.68 1.72 6.99
C ALA A 82 9.00 2.75 7.90
N LEU A 83 7.75 3.13 7.58
CA LEU A 83 6.96 4.02 8.41
C LEU A 83 6.60 3.41 9.76
N PHE A 84 6.22 2.13 9.80
CA PHE A 84 5.95 1.44 11.05
C PHE A 84 7.16 1.44 11.98
N MET A 85 8.37 1.19 11.44
CA MET A 85 9.61 1.27 12.21
C MET A 85 9.92 2.69 12.69
N TYR A 86 9.62 3.70 11.88
CA TYR A 86 9.83 5.10 12.25
C TYR A 86 8.85 5.57 13.35
N VAL A 87 7.56 5.24 13.21
CA VAL A 87 6.51 5.63 14.18
C VAL A 87 6.67 4.90 15.51
N ASN A 88 7.10 3.64 15.50
CA ASN A 88 7.33 2.86 16.72
C ASN A 88 8.75 2.95 17.27
N ARG A 89 9.59 3.85 16.72
CA ARG A 89 10.93 4.05 17.27
C ARG A 89 10.75 4.69 18.65
N PRO A 90 11.24 4.08 19.73
CA PRO A 90 11.25 4.75 21.02
C PRO A 90 12.05 6.04 20.84
N GLU A 91 11.47 7.17 21.23
CA GLU A 91 12.22 8.43 21.30
C GLU A 91 13.47 8.15 22.12
N THR A 92 14.62 8.15 21.46
CA THR A 92 15.89 8.25 22.16
C THR A 92 15.89 9.65 22.75
N THR A 93 15.49 9.75 24.03
CA THR A 93 15.82 10.87 24.89
C THR A 93 17.34 10.97 24.95
N GLU A 94 17.94 11.61 23.95
CA GLU A 94 19.21 12.28 24.12
C GLU A 94 18.89 13.59 24.83
N GLU A 95 18.89 13.54 26.16
CA GLU A 95 19.01 14.72 27.01
C GLU A 95 20.46 15.24 26.90
N PRO A 96 20.69 16.50 26.47
CA PRO A 96 21.93 17.20 26.76
C PRO A 96 21.94 17.83 28.17
#